data_AF-A0A7S3EIH4-F1
#
_entry.id   AF-A0A7S3EIH4-F1
#
_cell.length_a   1.000
_cell.length_b   1.000
_cell.length_c   1.000
_cell.angle_alpha   90.00
_cell.angle_beta   90.00
_cell.angle_gamma   90.00
#
_symmetry.space_group_name_H-M   'P 1'
#
loop_
_entity.id
_entity.type
_entity.pdbx_description
1 polymer ?
#
loop_
_entity_poly.entity_id
_entity_poly.type
_entity_poly.pdbx_seq_one_letter_code
_entity_poly.pdbx_strand_id
1 'polypeptide(L)'
;MASETFHERLSTVYDRWLEKGAGFAGCNSLAIITGKIDQDEDIGYLKSYALFTWLLGSELQGTLLFLTKKSAKILCTEEDEQSISKLVRKRADSATHKLDVVVTPYKAGAIKEALTGVDGPVGVLTKEKHHGDNIDELSEALKAAEVNQENISEGLSLVMNVKDERELSLIKTAADLTCNVFKHFLLPEVEDILDRDKKISHTRLSERVENCILEPRRVKMGSLEARLCDPCYPPIIQSGGKYDLRPSAQSDDKPLTAGCLICSLGARYRNYCSNAIRTYLIDASAEQEQIYEALVEGQEAAIGALKQGQKLNTVFKTVAAKLNSKKEGLSSHLPKNIGFAIGIEYRDAAFVLNAKNERLLEPGMVFNVAVGLQNLKDSKKGDYALMVADTVVVPKEGESPVVYTQSCKKAFKSISYKLQDEEQEDEEEDEDDLLIREAELQTGSRRSRHAKSASEIAGTTEEIEKRKKHQEELARRMLEEGKARLGDAKSTDPSKKAGKVCKDWTSKKSRT
;
A
#
# COMPACT_ATOMS: atom_id res chain seq x y z
N MET A 1 18.81 -19.53 -8.02
CA MET A 1 19.39 -19.12 -6.72
C MET A 1 20.87 -19.56 -6.64
N ALA A 2 21.60 -19.31 -5.54
CA ALA A 2 22.91 -19.93 -5.31
C ALA A 2 22.76 -21.22 -4.49
N SER A 3 23.64 -22.20 -4.72
CA SER A 3 23.56 -23.52 -4.05
C SER A 3 23.70 -23.42 -2.53
N GLU A 4 24.60 -22.55 -2.08
CA GLU A 4 24.86 -22.24 -0.68
C GLU A 4 23.59 -21.71 0.03
N THR A 5 22.93 -20.71 -0.56
CA THR A 5 21.68 -20.13 -0.04
C THR A 5 20.56 -21.17 0.12
N PHE A 6 20.43 -22.14 -0.80
CA PHE A 6 19.45 -23.22 -0.65
C PHE A 6 19.74 -24.07 0.58
N HIS A 7 21.00 -24.47 0.79
CA HIS A 7 21.40 -25.31 1.93
C HIS A 7 21.28 -24.57 3.25
N GLU A 8 21.66 -23.29 3.31
CA GLU A 8 21.48 -22.44 4.50
C GLU A 8 20.00 -22.30 4.88
N ARG A 9 19.14 -21.99 3.90
CA ARG A 9 17.68 -21.85 4.11
C ARG A 9 17.01 -23.17 4.51
N LEU A 10 17.41 -24.29 3.89
CA LEU A 10 16.97 -25.62 4.32
C LEU A 10 17.44 -25.93 5.74
N SER A 11 18.67 -25.54 6.11
CA SER A 11 19.19 -25.64 7.47
C SER A 11 18.29 -24.92 8.47
N THR A 12 17.89 -23.68 8.16
CA THR A 12 16.99 -22.88 9.01
C THR A 12 15.62 -23.55 9.20
N VAL A 13 15.08 -24.24 8.18
CA VAL A 13 13.87 -25.06 8.33
C VAL A 13 14.08 -26.17 9.36
N TYR A 14 15.22 -26.87 9.32
CA TYR A 14 15.53 -27.95 10.25
C TYR A 14 15.85 -27.46 11.66
N ASP A 15 16.66 -26.41 11.81
CA ASP A 15 16.98 -25.80 13.11
C ASP A 15 15.68 -25.45 13.85
N ARG A 16 14.74 -24.80 13.13
CA ARG A 16 13.45 -24.39 13.69
C ARG A 16 12.51 -25.56 13.89
N TRP A 17 12.42 -26.51 12.96
CA TRP A 17 11.53 -27.68 13.10
C TRP A 17 11.91 -28.59 14.27
N LEU A 18 13.21 -28.79 14.50
CA LEU A 18 13.71 -29.66 15.57
C LEU A 18 13.73 -28.99 16.96
N GLU A 19 13.54 -27.67 17.02
CA GLU A 19 13.38 -26.92 18.26
C GLU A 19 12.00 -27.19 18.92
N LYS A 20 11.99 -27.41 20.24
CA LYS A 20 10.75 -27.69 20.98
C LYS A 20 9.81 -26.47 20.98
N GLY A 21 8.62 -26.64 20.41
CA GLY A 21 7.53 -25.65 20.46
C GLY A 21 7.47 -24.68 19.27
N ALA A 22 8.32 -24.85 18.27
CA ALA A 22 8.56 -23.90 17.18
C ALA A 22 7.50 -23.86 16.04
N GLY A 23 6.22 -24.14 16.33
CA GLY A 23 5.13 -24.03 15.35
C GLY A 23 5.01 -25.17 14.33
N PHE A 24 5.78 -26.25 14.49
CA PHE A 24 5.71 -27.47 13.67
C PHE A 24 5.00 -28.66 14.37
N ALA A 25 4.15 -28.39 15.37
CA ALA A 25 3.26 -29.36 16.04
C ALA A 25 3.88 -30.69 16.56
N GLY A 26 5.22 -30.80 16.63
CA GLY A 26 5.89 -32.05 16.98
C GLY A 26 5.96 -33.10 15.86
N CYS A 27 5.73 -32.71 14.60
CA CYS A 27 5.76 -33.60 13.44
C CYS A 27 7.10 -34.35 13.29
N ASN A 28 7.02 -35.62 12.89
CA ASN A 28 8.18 -36.47 12.61
C ASN A 28 8.70 -36.35 11.17
N SER A 29 7.83 -35.93 10.25
CA SER A 29 8.17 -35.57 8.87
C SER A 29 7.33 -34.38 8.39
N LEU A 30 7.77 -33.71 7.33
CA LEU A 30 7.04 -32.61 6.68
C LEU A 30 6.82 -32.96 5.20
N ALA A 31 5.62 -32.68 4.69
CA ALA A 31 5.25 -32.85 3.29
C ALA A 31 4.62 -31.55 2.77
N ILE A 32 5.37 -30.78 1.98
CA ILE A 32 4.92 -29.52 1.38
C ILE A 32 4.84 -29.71 -0.13
N ILE A 33 3.66 -29.54 -0.71
CA ILE A 33 3.39 -29.80 -2.13
C ILE A 33 2.81 -28.57 -2.82
N THR A 34 3.09 -28.42 -4.12
CA THR A 34 2.39 -27.51 -5.03
C THR A 34 1.60 -28.28 -6.09
N GLY A 35 0.39 -27.78 -6.39
CA GLY A 35 -0.45 -28.32 -7.47
C GLY A 35 -0.04 -27.83 -8.85
N LYS A 36 -0.98 -27.94 -9.79
CA LYS A 36 -0.98 -27.15 -11.03
C LYS A 36 -1.60 -25.77 -10.75
N ILE A 37 -1.39 -24.81 -11.65
CA ILE A 37 -2.09 -23.52 -11.69
C ILE A 37 -2.58 -23.35 -13.12
N ASP A 38 -3.89 -23.23 -13.31
CA ASP A 38 -4.48 -22.95 -14.61
C ASP A 38 -4.27 -21.48 -15.00
N GLN A 39 -4.21 -21.18 -16.30
CA GLN A 39 -3.79 -19.86 -16.81
C GLN A 39 -4.67 -18.68 -16.36
N ASP A 40 -5.93 -18.95 -16.01
CA ASP A 40 -6.91 -17.96 -15.57
C ASP A 40 -7.23 -18.04 -14.05
N GLU A 41 -6.51 -18.86 -13.28
CA GLU A 41 -6.78 -19.07 -11.84
C GLU A 41 -5.94 -18.14 -10.94
N ASP A 42 -6.57 -17.13 -10.33
CA ASP A 42 -5.96 -16.38 -9.21
C ASP A 42 -6.02 -17.21 -7.91
N ILE A 43 -4.97 -18.00 -7.71
CA ILE A 43 -4.75 -18.77 -6.47
C ILE A 43 -4.25 -17.90 -5.28
N GLY A 44 -3.94 -16.62 -5.53
CA GLY A 44 -3.31 -15.72 -4.57
C GLY A 44 -1.97 -16.21 -4.02
N TYR A 45 -1.64 -15.79 -2.79
CA TYR A 45 -0.39 -16.18 -2.13
C TYR A 45 -0.58 -17.45 -1.30
N LEU A 46 0.06 -18.53 -1.74
CA LEU A 46 0.13 -19.80 -1.02
C LEU A 46 1.51 -19.98 -0.36
N LYS A 47 1.53 -20.48 0.88
CA LYS A 47 2.73 -20.73 1.69
C LYS A 47 3.62 -21.81 1.06
N SER A 48 3.04 -22.79 0.37
CA SER A 48 3.76 -23.79 -0.44
C SER A 48 4.64 -23.15 -1.52
N TYR A 49 4.03 -22.39 -2.43
CA TYR A 49 4.74 -21.66 -3.49
C TYR A 49 5.73 -20.64 -2.93
N ALA A 50 5.39 -19.97 -1.82
CA ALA A 50 6.32 -19.08 -1.12
C ALA A 50 7.56 -19.82 -0.60
N LEU A 51 7.39 -21.02 -0.01
CA LEU A 51 8.50 -21.85 0.46
C LEU A 51 9.39 -22.32 -0.70
N PHE A 52 8.82 -22.79 -1.82
CA PHE A 52 9.63 -23.19 -2.98
C PHE A 52 10.35 -21.99 -3.62
N THR A 53 9.70 -20.84 -3.71
CA THR A 53 10.35 -19.59 -4.13
C THR A 53 11.50 -19.22 -3.20
N TRP A 54 11.31 -19.38 -1.89
CA TRP A 54 12.33 -19.06 -0.89
C TRP A 54 13.50 -20.06 -0.91
N LEU A 55 13.25 -21.36 -1.09
CA LEU A 55 14.31 -22.37 -1.15
C LEU A 55 15.04 -22.41 -2.50
N LEU A 56 14.32 -22.29 -3.62
CA LEU A 56 14.85 -22.59 -4.96
C LEU A 56 15.02 -21.33 -5.83
N GLY A 57 14.25 -20.27 -5.54
CA GLY A 57 14.23 -19.02 -6.31
C GLY A 57 13.28 -19.02 -7.50
N SER A 58 12.30 -19.92 -7.52
CA SER A 58 11.30 -20.08 -8.58
C SER A 58 9.98 -20.60 -8.01
N GLU A 59 8.86 -20.16 -8.60
CA GLU A 59 7.53 -20.73 -8.33
C GLU A 59 7.37 -22.01 -9.13
N LEU A 60 7.46 -23.16 -8.46
CA LEU A 60 7.39 -24.48 -9.09
C LEU A 60 6.01 -25.11 -8.89
N GLN A 61 5.41 -25.56 -9.98
CA GLN A 61 4.20 -26.38 -9.96
C GLN A 61 4.55 -27.87 -9.78
N GLY A 62 3.58 -28.68 -9.38
CA GLY A 62 3.71 -30.15 -9.34
C GLY A 62 4.83 -30.69 -8.46
N THR A 63 5.32 -29.93 -7.48
CA THR A 63 6.56 -30.23 -6.74
C THR A 63 6.26 -30.58 -5.27
N LEU A 64 6.80 -31.69 -4.77
CA LEU A 64 6.76 -32.09 -3.36
C LEU A 64 8.14 -31.97 -2.72
N LEU A 65 8.21 -31.26 -1.60
CA LEU A 65 9.32 -31.30 -0.65
C LEU A 65 8.91 -32.21 0.50
N PHE A 66 9.62 -33.34 0.64
CA PHE A 66 9.43 -34.29 1.72
C PHE A 66 10.65 -34.33 2.63
N LEU A 67 10.46 -34.00 3.91
CA LEU A 67 11.51 -33.87 4.91
C LEU A 67 11.32 -34.90 6.03
N THR A 68 12.37 -35.65 6.35
CA THR A 68 12.48 -36.44 7.58
C THR A 68 13.60 -35.85 8.45
N LYS A 69 13.70 -36.26 9.72
CA LYS A 69 14.78 -35.85 10.63
C LYS A 69 16.21 -36.16 10.13
N LYS A 70 16.37 -36.94 9.04
CA LYS A 70 17.68 -37.37 8.50
C LYS A 70 17.84 -37.18 6.98
N SER A 71 16.78 -36.85 6.24
CA SER A 71 16.80 -36.79 4.78
C SER A 71 15.83 -35.75 4.23
N ALA A 72 16.18 -35.15 3.10
CA ALA A 72 15.30 -34.30 2.31
C ALA A 72 15.15 -34.89 0.90
N LYS A 73 13.92 -35.00 0.41
CA LYS A 73 13.59 -35.45 -0.95
C LYS A 73 12.77 -34.38 -1.66
N ILE A 74 13.09 -34.10 -2.91
CA ILE A 74 12.29 -33.27 -3.81
C ILE A 74 11.78 -34.16 -4.94
N LEU A 75 10.46 -34.26 -5.07
CA LEU A 75 9.81 -34.74 -6.30
C LEU A 75 9.40 -33.52 -7.12
N CYS A 76 9.75 -33.47 -8.40
CA CYS A 76 9.47 -32.33 -9.28
C CYS A 76 9.07 -32.81 -10.68
N THR A 77 8.77 -31.88 -11.60
CA THR A 77 8.59 -32.23 -13.01
C THR A 77 9.91 -32.76 -13.63
N GLU A 78 9.81 -33.46 -14.77
CA GLU A 78 11.00 -33.86 -15.55
C GLU A 78 11.77 -32.63 -16.09
N GLU A 79 11.08 -31.52 -16.36
CA GLU A 79 11.69 -30.27 -16.84
C GLU A 79 12.52 -29.58 -15.75
N ASP A 80 12.05 -29.60 -14.50
CA ASP A 80 12.72 -28.95 -13.37
C ASP A 80 13.89 -29.76 -12.79
N GLU A 81 13.88 -31.09 -12.93
CA GLU A 81 14.84 -32.01 -12.29
C GLU A 81 16.29 -31.56 -12.48
N GLN A 82 16.67 -31.22 -13.72
CA GLN A 82 18.05 -30.84 -14.04
C GLN A 82 18.44 -29.50 -13.39
N SER A 83 17.51 -28.57 -13.25
CA SER A 83 17.72 -27.25 -12.64
C SER A 83 17.89 -27.38 -11.13
N ILE A 84 16.95 -28.07 -10.47
CA ILE A 84 16.98 -28.30 -9.02
C ILE A 84 18.19 -29.15 -8.64
N SER A 85 18.48 -30.22 -9.38
CA SER A 85 19.66 -31.07 -9.13
C SER A 85 20.97 -30.29 -9.18
N LYS A 86 21.13 -29.36 -10.14
CA LYS A 86 22.28 -28.45 -10.19
C LYS A 86 22.32 -27.51 -8.98
N LEU A 87 21.17 -27.00 -8.55
CA LEU A 87 21.07 -26.08 -7.42
C LEU A 87 21.39 -26.75 -6.08
N VAL A 88 20.98 -28.00 -5.84
CA VAL A 88 21.20 -28.66 -4.54
C VAL A 88 22.55 -29.39 -4.44
N ARG A 89 23.29 -29.56 -5.56
CA ARG A 89 24.49 -30.40 -5.64
C ARG A 89 25.64 -30.02 -4.69
N LYS A 90 25.85 -28.73 -4.39
CA LYS A 90 26.98 -28.28 -3.57
C LYS A 90 26.48 -27.89 -2.17
N ARG A 91 26.77 -28.70 -1.17
CA ARG A 91 26.46 -28.38 0.24
C ARG A 91 27.15 -27.08 0.66
N ALA A 92 26.48 -26.29 1.51
CA ALA A 92 27.09 -25.18 2.21
C ALA A 92 27.88 -25.69 3.42
N ASP A 93 29.06 -25.10 3.69
CA ASP A 93 29.80 -25.40 4.92
C ASP A 93 29.27 -24.64 6.13
N SER A 94 28.57 -23.54 5.91
CA SER A 94 27.83 -22.73 6.89
C SER A 94 26.55 -23.39 7.41
N ALA A 95 25.97 -24.34 6.68
CA ALA A 95 24.74 -25.02 7.09
C ALA A 95 24.96 -25.94 8.31
N THR A 96 24.16 -25.73 9.36
CA THR A 96 24.11 -26.56 10.57
C THR A 96 23.74 -28.02 10.27
N HIS A 97 22.85 -28.22 9.28
CA HIS A 97 22.33 -29.51 8.86
C HIS A 97 22.87 -29.91 7.47
N LYS A 98 23.95 -30.71 7.45
CA LYS A 98 24.58 -31.21 6.22
C LYS A 98 23.81 -32.37 5.58
N LEU A 99 22.57 -32.14 5.16
CA LEU A 99 21.66 -33.13 4.57
C LEU A 99 22.07 -33.51 3.14
N ASP A 100 21.77 -34.75 2.77
CA ASP A 100 21.67 -35.15 1.37
C ASP A 100 20.26 -34.84 0.86
N VAL A 101 20.19 -34.07 -0.23
CA VAL A 101 18.93 -33.70 -0.89
C VAL A 101 18.81 -34.53 -2.16
N VAL A 102 17.87 -35.48 -2.14
CA VAL A 102 17.58 -36.35 -3.29
C VAL A 102 16.52 -35.68 -4.16
N VAL A 103 16.88 -35.34 -5.40
CA VAL A 103 15.94 -34.82 -6.41
C VAL A 103 15.62 -35.97 -7.36
N THR A 104 14.34 -36.20 -7.63
CA THR A 104 13.88 -37.21 -8.59
C THR A 104 12.61 -36.73 -9.30
N PRO A 105 12.40 -37.02 -10.59
CA PRO A 105 11.15 -36.70 -11.26
C PRO A 105 9.96 -37.42 -10.60
N TYR A 106 8.83 -36.75 -10.56
CA TYR A 106 7.55 -37.31 -10.14
C TYR A 106 7.10 -38.38 -11.13
N LYS A 107 6.70 -39.53 -10.59
CA LYS A 107 6.09 -40.66 -11.29
C LYS A 107 5.00 -41.23 -10.39
N ALA A 108 3.94 -41.78 -10.96
CA ALA A 108 2.85 -42.37 -10.18
C ALA A 108 3.37 -43.41 -9.19
N GLY A 109 3.05 -43.25 -7.91
CA GLY A 109 3.52 -44.06 -6.79
C GLY A 109 4.73 -43.48 -6.03
N ALA A 110 5.44 -42.48 -6.58
CA ALA A 110 6.66 -41.94 -5.97
C ALA A 110 6.43 -41.16 -4.67
N ILE A 111 5.22 -40.62 -4.45
CA ILE A 111 4.80 -39.97 -3.20
C ILE A 111 4.47 -41.05 -2.17
N LYS A 112 3.75 -42.10 -2.59
CA LYS A 112 3.45 -43.25 -1.73
C LYS A 112 4.72 -43.98 -1.26
N GLU A 113 5.71 -44.13 -2.15
CA GLU A 113 7.05 -44.63 -1.79
C GLU A 113 7.76 -43.69 -0.81
N ALA A 114 7.71 -42.36 -1.02
CA ALA A 114 8.34 -41.40 -0.13
C ALA A 114 7.73 -41.40 1.30
N LEU A 115 6.43 -41.67 1.41
CA LEU A 115 5.71 -41.78 2.68
C LEU A 115 5.76 -43.19 3.30
N THR A 116 6.38 -44.18 2.65
CA THR A 116 6.48 -45.54 3.18
C THR A 116 7.39 -45.58 4.41
N GLY A 117 6.87 -46.10 5.52
CA GLY A 117 7.60 -46.20 6.79
C GLY A 117 7.67 -44.90 7.59
N VAL A 118 6.84 -43.90 7.26
CA VAL A 118 6.64 -42.71 8.09
C VAL A 118 5.88 -43.09 9.36
N ASP A 119 6.39 -42.65 10.51
CA ASP A 119 5.79 -42.87 11.83
C ASP A 119 5.52 -41.53 12.52
N GLY A 120 4.41 -41.44 13.25
CA GLY A 120 3.93 -40.24 13.93
C GLY A 120 3.35 -39.15 13.00
N PRO A 121 3.09 -37.94 13.53
CA PRO A 121 2.40 -36.90 12.79
C PRO A 121 3.21 -36.33 11.63
N VAL A 122 2.54 -36.08 10.50
CA VAL A 122 3.09 -35.46 9.30
C VAL A 122 2.65 -34.00 9.21
N GLY A 123 3.62 -33.11 9.05
CA GLY A 123 3.37 -31.68 8.88
C GLY A 123 2.99 -31.35 7.44
N VAL A 124 1.82 -30.76 7.24
CA VAL A 124 1.26 -30.41 5.92
C VAL A 124 0.58 -29.03 5.97
N LEU A 125 0.25 -28.47 4.80
CA LEU A 125 -0.47 -27.20 4.70
C LEU A 125 -1.99 -27.42 4.62
N THR A 126 -2.61 -27.93 5.68
CA THR A 126 -4.03 -28.37 5.73
C THR A 126 -5.10 -27.34 5.33
N LYS A 127 -4.72 -26.06 5.16
CA LYS A 127 -5.63 -24.96 4.79
C LYS A 127 -5.52 -24.56 3.32
N GLU A 128 -4.49 -25.03 2.62
CA GLU A 128 -4.33 -24.79 1.19
C GLU A 128 -5.13 -25.81 0.39
N LYS A 129 -5.61 -25.38 -0.77
CA LYS A 129 -6.24 -26.25 -1.76
C LYS A 129 -5.39 -26.16 -3.01
N HIS A 130 -4.98 -27.32 -3.49
CA HIS A 130 -4.25 -27.51 -4.73
C HIS A 130 -5.03 -28.53 -5.56
N HIS A 131 -4.78 -28.58 -6.86
CA HIS A 131 -5.34 -29.59 -7.75
C HIS A 131 -4.21 -30.23 -8.59
N GLY A 132 -4.44 -31.44 -9.08
CA GLY A 132 -3.49 -32.20 -9.91
C GLY A 132 -3.15 -33.57 -9.34
N ASP A 133 -2.66 -34.46 -10.20
CA ASP A 133 -2.49 -35.89 -9.94
C ASP A 133 -1.58 -36.17 -8.73
N ASN A 134 -0.59 -35.30 -8.50
CA ASN A 134 0.34 -35.36 -7.37
C ASN A 134 -0.32 -34.98 -6.03
N ILE A 135 -1.37 -34.15 -6.05
CA ILE A 135 -2.16 -33.79 -4.86
C ILE A 135 -3.06 -34.95 -4.46
N ASP A 136 -3.68 -35.60 -5.44
CA ASP A 136 -4.52 -36.78 -5.22
C ASP A 136 -3.67 -37.95 -4.69
N GLU A 137 -2.51 -38.23 -5.28
CA GLU A 137 -1.60 -39.27 -4.76
C GLU A 137 -1.13 -38.96 -3.32
N LEU A 138 -0.81 -37.70 -2.99
CA LEU A 138 -0.47 -37.32 -1.61
C LEU A 138 -1.65 -37.55 -0.64
N SER A 139 -2.86 -37.17 -1.05
CA SER A 139 -4.10 -37.36 -0.29
C SER A 139 -4.38 -38.84 -0.02
N GLU A 140 -4.21 -39.71 -1.02
CA GLU A 140 -4.34 -41.16 -0.88
C GLU A 140 -3.22 -41.78 -0.04
N ALA A 141 -1.96 -41.37 -0.24
CA ALA A 141 -0.83 -41.90 0.50
C ALA A 141 -0.90 -41.56 2.01
N LEU A 142 -1.30 -40.33 2.36
CA LEU A 142 -1.49 -39.93 3.76
C LEU A 142 -2.66 -40.69 4.43
N LYS A 143 -3.75 -40.95 3.70
CA LYS A 143 -4.86 -41.79 4.19
C LYS A 143 -4.42 -43.24 4.39
N ALA A 144 -3.70 -43.81 3.41
CA ALA A 144 -3.25 -45.20 3.44
C ALA A 144 -2.16 -45.47 4.49
N ALA A 145 -1.42 -44.44 4.90
CA ALA A 145 -0.45 -44.52 5.99
C ALA A 145 -1.08 -44.35 7.39
N GLU A 146 -2.38 -44.02 7.49
CA GLU A 146 -3.12 -43.78 8.73
C GLU A 146 -2.46 -42.74 9.69
N VAL A 147 -1.72 -41.78 9.12
CA VAL A 147 -0.95 -40.78 9.88
C VAL A 147 -1.77 -39.53 10.23
N ASN A 148 -1.54 -39.00 11.44
CA ASN A 148 -2.08 -37.71 11.84
C ASN A 148 -1.47 -36.57 11.01
N GLN A 149 -2.30 -35.65 10.55
CA GLN A 149 -1.90 -34.49 9.74
C GLN A 149 -1.98 -33.20 10.57
N GLU A 150 -0.87 -32.47 10.65
CA GLU A 150 -0.78 -31.24 11.45
C GLU A 150 -0.45 -30.03 10.57
N ASN A 151 -0.98 -28.86 10.93
CA ASN A 151 -0.75 -27.64 10.15
C ASN A 151 0.59 -26.99 10.52
N ILE A 152 1.51 -26.87 9.56
CA ILE A 152 2.84 -26.29 9.75
C ILE A 152 3.01 -24.87 9.20
N SER A 153 1.92 -24.22 8.78
CA SER A 153 1.97 -22.89 8.17
C SER A 153 2.62 -21.84 9.08
N GLU A 154 2.37 -21.89 10.40
CA GLU A 154 3.01 -20.98 11.36
C GLU A 154 4.50 -21.26 11.55
N GLY A 155 4.92 -22.52 11.54
CA GLY A 155 6.34 -22.90 11.57
C GLY A 155 7.09 -22.35 10.35
N LEU A 156 6.51 -22.47 9.16
CA LEU A 156 7.08 -21.89 7.93
C LEU A 156 7.05 -20.35 7.93
N SER A 157 6.04 -19.70 8.52
CA SER A 157 6.08 -18.25 8.77
C SER A 157 7.28 -17.87 9.64
N LEU A 158 7.52 -18.59 10.75
CA LEU A 158 8.64 -18.30 11.65
C LEU A 158 10.00 -18.43 10.96
N VAL A 159 10.16 -19.37 10.02
CA VAL A 159 11.39 -19.56 9.25
C VAL A 159 11.61 -18.44 8.22
N MET A 160 10.56 -17.99 7.52
CA MET A 160 10.69 -17.07 6.38
C MET A 160 10.46 -15.59 6.71
N ASN A 161 10.11 -15.22 7.96
CA ASN A 161 9.74 -13.84 8.27
C ASN A 161 10.95 -12.88 8.33
N VAL A 162 12.05 -13.32 8.95
CA VAL A 162 13.33 -12.59 8.95
C VAL A 162 13.94 -12.66 7.55
N LYS A 163 14.33 -11.50 7.00
CA LYS A 163 14.89 -11.37 5.65
C LYS A 163 16.40 -11.23 5.68
N ASP A 164 17.09 -11.94 4.79
CA ASP A 164 18.52 -11.71 4.56
C ASP A 164 18.77 -10.41 3.75
N GLU A 165 20.02 -9.94 3.70
CA GLU A 165 20.39 -8.69 3.02
C GLU A 165 20.05 -8.68 1.50
N ARG A 166 20.02 -9.85 0.85
CA ARG A 166 19.60 -9.99 -0.56
C ARG A 166 18.09 -9.84 -0.68
N GLU A 167 17.33 -10.45 0.21
CA GLU A 167 15.87 -10.31 0.26
C GLU A 167 15.46 -8.87 0.56
N LEU A 168 16.11 -8.22 1.53
CA LEU A 168 15.92 -6.80 1.83
C LEU A 168 16.18 -5.93 0.60
N SER A 169 17.23 -6.21 -0.17
CA SER A 169 17.52 -5.51 -1.43
C SER A 169 16.44 -5.72 -2.51
N LEU A 170 15.87 -6.92 -2.62
CA LEU A 170 14.76 -7.21 -3.55
C LEU A 170 13.47 -6.50 -3.13
N ILE A 171 13.12 -6.52 -1.84
CA ILE A 171 11.99 -5.76 -1.29
C ILE A 171 12.19 -4.26 -1.46
N LYS A 172 13.42 -3.74 -1.28
CA LYS A 172 13.75 -2.33 -1.52
C LYS A 172 13.51 -1.94 -2.98
N THR A 173 13.92 -2.79 -3.92
CA THR A 173 13.72 -2.60 -5.36
C THR A 173 12.22 -2.60 -5.71
N ALA A 174 11.45 -3.52 -5.15
CA ALA A 174 9.99 -3.55 -5.29
C ALA A 174 9.34 -2.26 -4.74
N ALA A 175 9.79 -1.80 -3.57
CA ALA A 175 9.31 -0.56 -2.96
C ALA A 175 9.68 0.69 -3.78
N ASP A 176 10.84 0.73 -4.43
CA ASP A 176 11.19 1.80 -5.36
C ASP A 176 10.30 1.79 -6.61
N LEU A 177 9.95 0.62 -7.14
CA LEU A 177 9.00 0.50 -8.25
C LEU A 177 7.61 1.02 -7.84
N THR A 178 7.10 0.61 -6.68
CA THR A 178 5.89 1.17 -6.06
C THR A 178 5.95 2.70 -5.98
N CYS A 179 7.07 3.27 -5.49
CA CYS A 179 7.23 4.72 -5.36
C CYS A 179 7.27 5.45 -6.70
N ASN A 180 7.94 4.87 -7.69
CA ASN A 180 8.03 5.47 -9.02
C ASN A 180 6.70 5.40 -9.77
N VAL A 181 5.91 4.33 -9.61
CA VAL A 181 4.53 4.26 -10.15
C VAL A 181 3.64 5.33 -9.53
N PHE A 182 3.69 5.53 -8.21
CA PHE A 182 3.01 6.66 -7.55
C PHE A 182 3.42 8.01 -8.14
N LYS A 183 4.73 8.29 -8.20
CA LYS A 183 5.29 9.61 -8.51
C LYS A 183 5.28 9.97 -10.00
N HIS A 184 5.45 9.00 -10.88
CA HIS A 184 5.68 9.23 -12.31
C HIS A 184 4.54 8.74 -13.22
N PHE A 185 3.53 8.09 -12.65
CA PHE A 185 2.31 7.76 -13.37
C PHE A 185 1.05 8.19 -12.61
N LEU A 186 0.78 7.60 -11.44
CA LEU A 186 -0.52 7.75 -10.79
C LEU A 186 -0.83 9.18 -10.34
N LEU A 187 0.14 9.90 -9.76
CA LEU A 187 -0.09 11.27 -9.29
C LEU A 187 -0.36 12.25 -10.46
N PRO A 188 0.50 12.33 -11.50
CA PRO A 188 0.20 13.14 -12.69
C PRO A 188 -1.12 12.78 -13.38
N GLU A 189 -1.48 11.48 -13.38
CA GLU A 189 -2.74 11.02 -13.97
C GLU A 189 -3.95 11.48 -13.15
N VAL A 190 -3.89 11.40 -11.82
CA VAL A 190 -4.96 11.91 -10.93
C VAL A 190 -5.12 13.43 -11.07
N GLU A 191 -4.02 14.17 -11.17
CA GLU A 191 -4.02 15.62 -11.43
C GLU A 191 -4.73 15.94 -12.76
N ASP A 192 -4.31 15.33 -13.88
CA ASP A 192 -4.91 15.52 -15.21
C ASP A 192 -6.36 15.01 -15.35
N ILE A 193 -6.77 14.03 -14.53
CA ILE A 193 -8.17 13.59 -14.42
C ILE A 193 -9.02 14.68 -13.74
N LEU A 194 -8.54 15.25 -12.64
CA LEU A 194 -9.25 16.25 -11.83
C LEU A 194 -9.34 17.59 -12.56
N ASP A 195 -8.25 18.06 -13.17
CA ASP A 195 -8.19 19.32 -13.91
C ASP A 195 -9.19 19.38 -15.06
N ARG A 196 -9.27 18.28 -15.82
CA ARG A 196 -10.04 18.20 -17.07
C ARG A 196 -11.40 17.50 -16.91
N ASP A 197 -11.85 17.28 -15.67
CA ASP A 197 -13.10 16.58 -15.31
C ASP A 197 -13.29 15.25 -16.09
N LYS A 198 -12.22 14.45 -16.18
CA LYS A 198 -12.23 13.20 -16.97
C LYS A 198 -13.02 12.11 -16.27
N LYS A 199 -14.01 11.56 -16.98
CA LYS A 199 -14.77 10.40 -16.51
C LYS A 199 -14.00 9.10 -16.76
N ILE A 200 -13.32 8.62 -15.73
CA ILE A 200 -12.64 7.32 -15.70
C ILE A 200 -13.09 6.55 -14.46
N SER A 201 -13.32 5.24 -14.58
CA SER A 201 -13.68 4.41 -13.42
C SER A 201 -12.48 4.06 -12.54
N HIS A 202 -12.72 3.70 -11.28
CA HIS A 202 -11.64 3.22 -10.40
C HIS A 202 -10.95 1.98 -11.00
N THR A 203 -11.72 1.02 -11.53
CA THR A 203 -11.19 -0.16 -12.26
C THR A 203 -10.28 0.27 -13.41
N ARG A 204 -10.71 1.22 -14.25
CA ARG A 204 -9.93 1.63 -15.43
C ARG A 204 -8.67 2.41 -15.07
N LEU A 205 -8.65 3.15 -13.96
CA LEU A 205 -7.41 3.75 -13.46
C LEU A 205 -6.49 2.68 -12.86
N SER A 206 -7.04 1.71 -12.11
CA SER A 206 -6.31 0.57 -11.55
C SER A 206 -5.55 -0.22 -12.62
N GLU A 207 -6.23 -0.65 -13.69
CA GLU A 207 -5.61 -1.33 -14.84
C GLU A 207 -4.41 -0.54 -15.40
N ARG A 208 -4.53 0.79 -15.50
CA ARG A 208 -3.45 1.64 -16.06
C ARG A 208 -2.26 1.77 -15.11
N VAL A 209 -2.51 1.78 -13.79
CA VAL A 209 -1.47 1.70 -12.76
C VAL A 209 -0.75 0.36 -12.82
N GLU A 210 -1.50 -0.74 -12.96
CA GLU A 210 -0.98 -2.10 -13.06
C GLU A 210 -0.04 -2.28 -14.25
N ASN A 211 -0.45 -1.83 -15.43
CA ASN A 211 0.39 -1.80 -16.63
C ASN A 211 1.70 -1.01 -16.42
N CYS A 212 1.72 0.01 -15.54
CA CYS A 212 2.96 0.75 -15.23
C CYS A 212 3.89 0.00 -14.25
N ILE A 213 3.39 -0.96 -13.48
CA ILE A 213 4.21 -1.89 -12.68
C ILE A 213 4.87 -2.91 -13.63
N LEU A 214 4.10 -3.45 -14.57
CA LEU A 214 4.58 -4.40 -15.59
C LEU A 214 5.58 -3.77 -16.58
N GLU A 215 5.48 -2.46 -16.82
CA GLU A 215 6.37 -1.70 -17.71
C GLU A 215 7.26 -0.69 -16.94
N PRO A 216 8.26 -1.13 -16.16
CA PRO A 216 9.06 -0.25 -15.28
C PRO A 216 9.81 0.86 -16.03
N ARG A 217 10.01 0.73 -17.36
CA ARG A 217 10.52 1.78 -18.25
C ARG A 217 9.67 3.05 -18.24
N ARG A 218 8.33 2.93 -18.17
CA ARG A 218 7.38 4.06 -18.16
C ARG A 218 7.53 4.93 -16.91
N VAL A 219 8.05 4.35 -15.82
CA VAL A 219 8.21 5.01 -14.50
C VAL A 219 9.68 5.21 -14.13
N LYS A 220 10.55 5.44 -15.13
CA LYS A 220 11.99 5.74 -14.96
C LYS A 220 12.84 4.63 -14.31
N MET A 221 12.33 3.40 -14.27
CA MET A 221 13.06 2.22 -13.77
C MET A 221 13.44 1.25 -14.90
N GLY A 222 13.87 1.80 -16.04
CA GLY A 222 14.12 1.01 -17.26
C GLY A 222 15.28 0.02 -17.22
N SER A 223 16.05 0.00 -16.12
CA SER A 223 17.06 -1.02 -15.80
C SER A 223 16.46 -2.30 -15.22
N LEU A 224 15.21 -2.29 -14.76
CA LEU A 224 14.51 -3.51 -14.34
C LEU A 224 14.02 -4.31 -15.54
N GLU A 225 14.14 -5.62 -15.46
CA GLU A 225 13.53 -6.53 -16.42
C GLU A 225 12.01 -6.63 -16.16
N ALA A 226 11.20 -6.29 -17.15
CA ALA A 226 9.73 -6.31 -17.05
C ALA A 226 9.18 -7.67 -16.55
N ARG A 227 9.70 -8.79 -17.08
CA ARG A 227 9.34 -10.16 -16.68
C ARG A 227 9.58 -10.52 -15.20
N LEU A 228 10.24 -9.65 -14.45
CA LEU A 228 10.52 -9.83 -13.02
C LEU A 228 9.71 -8.86 -12.14
N CYS A 229 8.84 -8.06 -12.75
CA CYS A 229 8.00 -7.05 -12.13
C CYS A 229 6.53 -7.46 -12.30
N ASP A 230 5.77 -7.39 -11.22
CA ASP A 230 4.41 -7.94 -11.12
C ASP A 230 3.63 -7.08 -10.11
N PRO A 231 2.32 -6.77 -10.26
CA PRO A 231 1.53 -6.27 -9.14
C PRO A 231 1.54 -7.26 -7.96
N CYS A 232 1.53 -6.74 -6.72
CA CYS A 232 1.26 -7.58 -5.55
C CYS A 232 -0.22 -8.01 -5.49
N TYR A 233 -1.10 -7.17 -6.04
CA TYR A 233 -2.55 -7.30 -6.14
C TYR A 233 -3.02 -6.21 -7.14
N PRO A 234 -4.19 -6.36 -7.80
CA PRO A 234 -4.73 -5.32 -8.68
C PRO A 234 -4.88 -3.99 -7.92
N PRO A 235 -4.30 -2.86 -8.39
CA PRO A 235 -4.29 -1.61 -7.63
C PRO A 235 -5.68 -1.16 -7.16
N ILE A 236 -5.80 -0.69 -5.93
CA ILE A 236 -7.10 -0.37 -5.33
C ILE A 236 -7.26 1.15 -5.28
N ILE A 237 -8.20 1.66 -6.07
CA ILE A 237 -8.57 3.07 -6.12
C ILE A 237 -10.00 3.21 -5.54
N GLN A 238 -10.20 4.12 -4.58
CA GLN A 238 -11.49 4.33 -3.92
C GLN A 238 -11.78 5.82 -3.73
N SER A 239 -12.97 6.26 -4.12
CA SER A 239 -13.49 7.61 -3.88
C SER A 239 -15.02 7.63 -3.82
N GLY A 240 -15.63 8.82 -3.70
CA GLY A 240 -17.09 8.97 -3.89
C GLY A 240 -17.96 8.32 -2.82
N GLY A 241 -17.47 8.26 -1.56
CA GLY A 241 -18.26 7.87 -0.40
C GLY A 241 -18.32 6.36 -0.11
N LYS A 242 -17.64 5.53 -0.89
CA LYS A 242 -17.53 4.08 -0.65
C LYS A 242 -16.08 3.68 -0.48
N TYR A 243 -15.76 3.10 0.68
CA TYR A 243 -14.40 2.69 1.02
C TYR A 243 -14.41 1.33 1.73
N ASP A 244 -13.39 0.53 1.47
CA ASP A 244 -13.13 -0.72 2.15
C ASP A 244 -11.63 -0.82 2.43
N LEU A 245 -11.27 -0.78 3.72
CA LEU A 245 -9.87 -0.78 4.16
C LEU A 245 -9.32 -2.20 4.41
N ARG A 246 -10.04 -3.24 3.96
CA ARG A 246 -9.57 -4.63 4.02
C ARG A 246 -8.55 -4.88 2.90
N PRO A 247 -7.54 -5.75 3.11
CA PRO A 247 -6.59 -6.14 2.05
C PRO A 247 -7.23 -6.89 0.86
N SER A 248 -8.51 -7.29 0.98
CA SER A 248 -9.31 -7.94 -0.06
C SER A 248 -10.26 -6.97 -0.76
N ALA A 249 -10.10 -5.66 -0.58
CA ALA A 249 -10.88 -4.66 -1.29
C ALA A 249 -10.50 -4.63 -2.77
N GLN A 250 -11.42 -4.16 -3.61
CA GLN A 250 -11.24 -4.03 -5.06
C GLN A 250 -11.69 -2.64 -5.50
N SER A 251 -11.15 -2.17 -6.62
CA SER A 251 -11.69 -0.99 -7.33
C SER A 251 -13.07 -1.32 -7.89
N ASP A 252 -13.97 -0.32 -7.98
CA ASP A 252 -15.30 -0.49 -8.60
C ASP A 252 -15.45 0.33 -9.90
N ASP A 253 -16.47 0.02 -10.71
CA ASP A 253 -16.68 0.68 -11.99
C ASP A 253 -17.27 2.11 -11.89
N LYS A 254 -17.32 2.68 -10.68
CA LYS A 254 -17.75 4.07 -10.50
C LYS A 254 -16.69 5.06 -10.99
N PRO A 255 -17.10 6.23 -11.50
CA PRO A 255 -16.18 7.29 -11.84
C PRO A 255 -15.41 7.79 -10.61
N LEU A 256 -14.11 8.06 -10.79
CA LEU A 256 -13.30 8.79 -9.82
C LEU A 256 -13.97 10.14 -9.52
N THR A 257 -14.10 10.46 -8.23
CA THR A 257 -14.79 11.64 -7.73
C THR A 257 -13.88 12.42 -6.79
N ALA A 258 -13.90 13.76 -6.90
CA ALA A 258 -13.19 14.64 -5.99
C ALA A 258 -13.67 14.49 -4.53
N GLY A 259 -12.82 14.86 -3.58
CA GLY A 259 -13.05 14.71 -2.14
C GLY A 259 -11.95 13.89 -1.51
N CYS A 260 -12.26 12.66 -1.11
CA CYS A 260 -11.27 11.74 -0.54
C CYS A 260 -10.97 10.61 -1.54
N LEU A 261 -9.70 10.47 -1.91
CA LEU A 261 -9.23 9.47 -2.87
C LEU A 261 -8.18 8.58 -2.18
N ILE A 262 -8.50 7.32 -1.92
CA ILE A 262 -7.53 6.33 -1.42
C ILE A 262 -6.96 5.57 -2.61
N CYS A 263 -5.63 5.54 -2.71
CA CYS A 263 -4.88 4.77 -3.68
C CYS A 263 -3.96 3.79 -2.97
N SER A 264 -4.14 2.50 -3.24
CA SER A 264 -3.30 1.41 -2.74
C SER A 264 -2.64 0.70 -3.93
N LEU A 265 -1.31 0.63 -3.94
CA LEU A 265 -0.61 -0.21 -4.90
C LEU A 265 0.66 -0.80 -4.27
N GLY A 266 1.00 -2.00 -4.70
CA GLY A 266 2.23 -2.67 -4.34
C GLY A 266 2.82 -3.34 -5.57
N ALA A 267 4.10 -3.11 -5.84
CA ALA A 267 4.86 -3.86 -6.82
C ALA A 267 5.58 -5.02 -6.14
N ARG A 268 5.68 -6.14 -6.86
CA ARG A 268 6.42 -7.36 -6.55
C ARG A 268 7.60 -7.44 -7.50
N TYR A 269 8.82 -7.61 -6.97
CA TYR A 269 10.03 -7.75 -7.79
C TYR A 269 10.79 -9.02 -7.44
N ARG A 270 11.04 -9.88 -8.44
CA ARG A 270 11.60 -11.24 -8.24
C ARG A 270 10.89 -11.99 -7.11
N ASN A 271 9.57 -11.93 -7.12
CA ASN A 271 8.64 -12.50 -6.16
C ASN A 271 8.56 -11.82 -4.78
N TYR A 272 9.39 -10.82 -4.47
CA TYR A 272 9.33 -10.09 -3.20
C TYR A 272 8.39 -8.87 -3.30
N CYS A 273 7.39 -8.85 -2.44
CA CYS A 273 6.32 -7.87 -2.39
C CYS A 273 6.71 -6.58 -1.66
N SER A 274 6.08 -5.48 -2.05
CA SER A 274 6.09 -4.19 -1.35
C SER A 274 4.69 -3.58 -1.35
N ASN A 275 4.45 -2.56 -0.55
CA ASN A 275 3.17 -1.87 -0.50
C ASN A 275 3.30 -0.41 -0.07
N ALA A 276 2.52 0.48 -0.71
CA ALA A 276 2.23 1.81 -0.19
C ALA A 276 0.76 2.16 -0.42
N ILE A 277 0.17 2.87 0.55
CA ILE A 277 -1.19 3.41 0.45
C ILE A 277 -1.11 4.90 0.74
N ARG A 278 -1.74 5.72 -0.09
CA ARG A 278 -1.86 7.16 0.10
C ARG A 278 -3.32 7.58 -0.03
N THR A 279 -3.72 8.52 0.81
CA THR A 279 -4.98 9.24 0.63
C THR A 279 -4.67 10.63 0.13
N TYR A 280 -5.29 11.02 -0.97
CA TYR A 280 -5.30 12.37 -1.51
C TYR A 280 -6.60 13.07 -1.12
N LEU A 281 -6.51 14.34 -0.74
CA LEU A 281 -7.61 15.13 -0.19
C LEU A 281 -7.85 16.39 -1.01
N ILE A 282 -8.92 16.36 -1.80
CA ILE A 282 -9.34 17.44 -2.68
C ILE A 282 -10.37 18.31 -1.94
N ASP A 283 -10.05 19.60 -1.83
CA ASP A 283 -10.81 20.62 -1.09
C ASP A 283 -11.09 20.20 0.37
N ALA A 284 -10.07 19.67 1.05
CA ALA A 284 -10.17 19.14 2.41
C ALA A 284 -10.84 20.12 3.38
N SER A 285 -11.75 19.62 4.23
CA SER A 285 -12.21 20.39 5.39
C SER A 285 -11.12 20.42 6.48
N ALA A 286 -11.12 21.43 7.35
CA ALA A 286 -10.16 21.53 8.46
C ALA A 286 -10.24 20.32 9.42
N GLU A 287 -11.42 19.67 9.52
CA GLU A 287 -11.57 18.42 10.27
C GLU A 287 -10.93 17.22 9.54
N GLN A 288 -11.04 17.15 8.21
CA GLN A 288 -10.35 16.12 7.41
C GLN A 288 -8.82 16.27 7.50
N GLU A 289 -8.30 17.49 7.48
CA GLU A 289 -6.87 17.80 7.70
C GLU A 289 -6.40 17.30 9.08
N GLN A 290 -7.06 17.73 10.15
CA GLN A 290 -6.71 17.31 11.53
C GLN A 290 -6.77 15.79 11.74
N ILE A 291 -7.77 15.11 11.16
CA ILE A 291 -7.89 13.64 11.27
C ILE A 291 -6.84 12.94 10.41
N TYR A 292 -6.45 13.50 9.25
CA TYR A 292 -5.37 12.98 8.43
C TYR A 292 -4.01 13.10 9.14
N GLU A 293 -3.71 14.23 9.77
CA GLU A 293 -2.49 14.40 10.56
C GLU A 293 -2.44 13.44 11.76
N ALA A 294 -3.57 13.27 12.47
CA ALA A 294 -3.69 12.28 13.54
C ALA A 294 -3.45 10.83 13.06
N LEU A 295 -3.92 10.50 11.84
CA LEU A 295 -3.66 9.22 11.19
C LEU A 295 -2.17 9.03 10.86
N VAL A 296 -1.51 10.05 10.28
CA VAL A 296 -0.08 9.99 9.96
C VAL A 296 0.75 9.83 11.23
N GLU A 297 0.49 10.62 12.28
CA GLU A 297 1.14 10.44 13.59
C GLU A 297 0.88 9.07 14.22
N GLY A 298 -0.33 8.52 14.03
CA GLY A 298 -0.67 7.16 14.44
C GLY A 298 0.22 6.12 13.75
N GLN A 299 0.44 6.27 12.44
CA GLN A 299 1.29 5.39 11.65
C GLN A 299 2.78 5.57 11.96
N GLU A 300 3.25 6.79 12.20
CA GLU A 300 4.62 7.05 12.64
C GLU A 300 4.89 6.49 14.05
N ALA A 301 3.89 6.51 14.94
CA ALA A 301 3.97 5.85 16.24
C ALA A 301 4.00 4.31 16.12
N ALA A 302 3.33 3.73 15.12
CA ALA A 302 3.46 2.31 14.79
C ALA A 302 4.87 1.97 14.31
N ILE A 303 5.40 2.75 13.36
CA ILE A 303 6.75 2.61 12.82
C ILE A 303 7.78 2.68 13.96
N GLY A 304 7.74 3.72 14.78
CA GLY A 304 8.64 3.89 15.93
C GLY A 304 8.52 2.81 17.02
N ALA A 305 7.44 2.02 17.02
CA ALA A 305 7.25 0.86 17.89
C ALA A 305 7.71 -0.47 17.26
N LEU A 306 8.11 -0.50 15.98
CA LEU A 306 8.73 -1.67 15.36
C LEU A 306 10.17 -1.85 15.84
N LYS A 307 10.35 -2.46 17.01
CA LYS A 307 11.66 -2.70 17.64
C LYS A 307 11.83 -4.16 17.98
N GLN A 308 13.07 -4.66 17.93
CA GLN A 308 13.44 -6.00 18.39
C GLN A 308 12.85 -6.31 19.78
N GLY A 309 12.27 -7.50 19.94
CA GLY A 309 11.64 -7.95 21.17
C GLY A 309 10.28 -7.34 21.50
N GLN A 310 9.79 -6.36 20.72
CA GLN A 310 8.46 -5.78 20.95
C GLN A 310 7.35 -6.72 20.46
N LYS A 311 6.28 -6.89 21.25
CA LYS A 311 5.08 -7.65 20.84
C LYS A 311 4.28 -6.92 19.76
N LEU A 312 3.82 -7.64 18.73
CA LEU A 312 2.98 -7.08 17.66
C LEU A 312 1.71 -6.37 18.19
N ASN A 313 1.09 -6.92 19.25
CA ASN A 313 -0.09 -6.31 19.86
C ASN A 313 0.21 -4.98 20.58
N THR A 314 1.44 -4.73 21.01
CA THR A 314 1.83 -3.44 21.59
C THR A 314 1.91 -2.38 20.50
N VAL A 315 2.45 -2.72 19.32
CA VAL A 315 2.46 -1.82 18.14
C VAL A 315 1.03 -1.37 17.79
N PHE A 316 0.08 -2.32 17.74
CA PHE A 316 -1.35 -1.99 17.53
C PHE A 316 -1.92 -1.08 18.63
N LYS A 317 -1.65 -1.38 19.90
CA LYS A 317 -2.14 -0.58 21.05
C LYS A 317 -1.55 0.84 21.05
N THR A 318 -0.29 1.01 20.64
CA THR A 318 0.37 2.31 20.49
C THR A 318 -0.38 3.23 19.52
N VAL A 319 -0.83 2.71 18.38
CA VAL A 319 -1.64 3.48 17.42
C VAL A 319 -2.98 3.90 18.01
N ALA A 320 -3.70 2.97 18.64
CA ALA A 320 -4.98 3.28 19.27
C ALA A 320 -4.86 4.37 20.36
N ALA A 321 -3.80 4.30 21.17
CA ALA A 321 -3.50 5.32 22.18
C ALA A 321 -3.14 6.68 21.54
N LYS A 322 -2.29 6.70 20.50
CA LYS A 322 -1.92 7.92 19.78
C LYS A 322 -3.14 8.59 19.13
N LEU A 323 -4.02 7.84 18.47
CA LEU A 323 -5.25 8.36 17.87
C LEU A 323 -6.17 9.02 18.90
N ASN A 324 -6.43 8.34 20.03
CA ASN A 324 -7.28 8.89 21.10
C ASN A 324 -6.64 10.11 21.78
N SER A 325 -5.30 10.21 21.82
CA SER A 325 -4.61 11.42 22.32
C SER A 325 -4.76 12.64 21.41
N LYS A 326 -5.16 12.44 20.14
CA LYS A 326 -5.37 13.50 19.15
C LYS A 326 -6.84 13.93 19.07
N LYS A 327 -7.75 12.96 19.13
CA LYS A 327 -9.20 13.19 19.19
C LYS A 327 -9.86 12.03 19.92
N GLU A 328 -10.64 12.33 20.95
CA GLU A 328 -11.34 11.30 21.73
C GLU A 328 -12.25 10.45 20.83
N GLY A 329 -12.28 9.14 21.07
CA GLY A 329 -13.06 8.19 20.29
C GLY A 329 -12.50 7.85 18.90
N LEU A 330 -11.46 8.53 18.40
CA LEU A 330 -10.94 8.31 17.04
C LEU A 330 -10.43 6.89 16.81
N SER A 331 -9.92 6.20 17.84
CA SER A 331 -9.50 4.80 17.71
C SER A 331 -10.66 3.83 17.45
N SER A 332 -11.93 4.24 17.62
CA SER A 332 -13.08 3.39 17.28
C SER A 332 -13.25 3.19 15.77
N HIS A 333 -12.69 4.09 14.96
CA HIS A 333 -12.64 4.01 13.51
C HIS A 333 -11.46 3.15 12.99
N LEU A 334 -10.57 2.68 13.86
CA LEU A 334 -9.41 1.86 13.48
C LEU A 334 -9.85 0.45 13.03
N PRO A 335 -9.37 -0.08 11.90
CA PRO A 335 -9.55 -1.47 11.53
C PRO A 335 -8.97 -2.45 12.57
N LYS A 336 -9.41 -3.71 12.52
CA LYS A 336 -9.00 -4.76 13.49
C LYS A 336 -7.50 -5.13 13.44
N ASN A 337 -6.77 -4.64 12.44
CA ASN A 337 -5.32 -4.76 12.29
C ASN A 337 -4.78 -3.48 11.62
N ILE A 338 -3.49 -3.21 11.81
CA ILE A 338 -2.78 -2.08 11.20
C ILE A 338 -1.69 -2.54 10.22
N GLY A 339 -1.94 -3.66 9.54
CA GLY A 339 -1.00 -4.30 8.63
C GLY A 339 -0.44 -5.64 9.13
N PHE A 340 0.64 -6.08 8.50
CA PHE A 340 1.14 -7.45 8.56
C PHE A 340 2.57 -7.54 8.00
N ALA A 341 3.28 -8.61 8.34
CA ALA A 341 4.55 -8.90 7.70
C ALA A 341 4.37 -9.23 6.21
N ILE A 342 5.34 -8.80 5.41
CA ILE A 342 5.39 -8.88 3.94
C ILE A 342 6.74 -9.48 3.51
N GLY A 343 6.74 -10.22 2.41
CA GLY A 343 7.93 -10.89 1.89
C GLY A 343 7.64 -11.45 0.50
N ILE A 344 7.87 -12.74 0.29
CA ILE A 344 7.33 -13.42 -0.91
C ILE A 344 5.80 -13.47 -0.82
N GLU A 345 5.26 -13.83 0.34
CA GLU A 345 3.84 -13.61 0.65
C GLU A 345 3.58 -12.11 0.79
N TYR A 346 2.56 -11.59 0.09
CA TYR A 346 2.07 -10.23 0.34
C TYR A 346 1.62 -10.04 1.80
N ARG A 347 1.00 -11.08 2.39
CA ARG A 347 0.47 -11.05 3.76
C ARG A 347 0.74 -12.36 4.51
N ASP A 348 1.68 -12.33 5.45
CA ASP A 348 1.87 -13.43 6.40
C ASP A 348 0.75 -13.42 7.47
N ALA A 349 -0.07 -14.48 7.48
CA ALA A 349 -1.18 -14.62 8.41
C ALA A 349 -0.77 -14.79 9.88
N ALA A 350 0.45 -15.28 10.16
CA ALA A 350 0.96 -15.47 11.51
C ALA A 350 1.49 -14.17 12.14
N PHE A 351 1.89 -13.19 11.31
CA PHE A 351 2.53 -11.93 11.71
C PHE A 351 1.65 -10.70 11.38
N VAL A 352 0.36 -10.76 11.71
CA VAL A 352 -0.57 -9.63 11.59
C VAL A 352 -0.45 -8.69 12.80
N LEU A 353 -0.32 -7.38 12.55
CA LEU A 353 -0.30 -6.32 13.57
C LEU A 353 -1.73 -6.06 14.10
N ASN A 354 -2.15 -6.80 15.12
CA ASN A 354 -3.48 -6.68 15.72
C ASN A 354 -3.44 -6.77 17.26
N ALA A 355 -4.54 -6.38 17.92
CA ALA A 355 -4.65 -6.33 19.38
C ALA A 355 -4.38 -7.64 20.14
N LYS A 356 -4.37 -8.80 19.46
CA LYS A 356 -4.21 -10.14 20.06
C LYS A 356 -2.87 -10.80 19.79
N ASN A 357 -2.11 -10.38 18.77
CA ASN A 357 -0.91 -11.09 18.34
C ASN A 357 0.28 -10.82 19.28
N GLU A 358 0.74 -11.83 20.00
CA GLU A 358 1.78 -11.71 21.03
C GLU A 358 3.20 -12.00 20.51
N ARG A 359 3.36 -12.35 19.21
CA ARG A 359 4.69 -12.63 18.64
C ARG A 359 5.63 -11.43 18.80
N LEU A 360 6.91 -11.73 18.98
CA LEU A 360 7.98 -10.75 19.10
C LEU A 360 8.47 -10.35 17.71
N LEU A 361 8.90 -9.09 17.57
CA LEU A 361 9.61 -8.61 16.40
C LEU A 361 11.09 -8.98 16.46
N GLU A 362 11.65 -9.35 15.31
CA GLU A 362 13.07 -9.67 15.14
C GLU A 362 13.66 -8.76 14.04
N PRO A 363 14.94 -8.34 14.13
CA PRO A 363 15.60 -7.55 13.11
C PRO A 363 15.51 -8.20 11.73
N GLY A 364 15.34 -7.39 10.68
CA GLY A 364 15.21 -7.89 9.31
C GLY A 364 13.83 -8.45 8.95
N MET A 365 12.88 -8.56 9.88
CA MET A 365 11.46 -8.69 9.50
C MET A 365 11.01 -7.44 8.75
N VAL A 366 10.06 -7.59 7.82
CA VAL A 366 9.51 -6.46 7.04
C VAL A 366 7.99 -6.45 7.14
N PHE A 367 7.42 -5.27 7.39
CA PHE A 367 5.99 -5.06 7.58
C PHE A 367 5.43 -4.05 6.57
N ASN A 368 4.25 -4.37 6.04
CA ASN A 368 3.31 -3.40 5.51
C ASN A 368 2.62 -2.74 6.71
N VAL A 369 3.05 -1.54 7.11
CA VAL A 369 2.47 -0.79 8.24
C VAL A 369 1.35 0.09 7.73
N ALA A 370 0.13 -0.44 7.75
CA ALA A 370 -1.05 0.11 7.10
C ALA A 370 -2.10 0.56 8.13
N VAL A 371 -2.10 1.85 8.47
CA VAL A 371 -3.09 2.44 9.38
C VAL A 371 -4.20 3.10 8.56
N GLY A 372 -5.44 2.98 9.02
CA GLY A 372 -6.57 3.67 8.43
C GLY A 372 -7.67 3.97 9.44
N LEU A 373 -8.63 4.78 9.01
CA LEU A 373 -9.80 5.21 9.76
C LEU A 373 -11.02 5.08 8.84
N GLN A 374 -11.95 4.21 9.18
CA GLN A 374 -13.14 3.89 8.38
C GLN A 374 -14.42 4.48 8.97
N ASN A 375 -15.47 4.64 8.17
CA ASN A 375 -16.78 5.15 8.61
C ASN A 375 -16.72 6.56 9.24
N LEU A 376 -15.81 7.42 8.77
CA LEU A 376 -15.78 8.84 9.14
C LEU A 376 -16.93 9.57 8.42
N LYS A 377 -17.38 10.70 8.97
CA LYS A 377 -18.44 11.52 8.38
C LYS A 377 -18.05 12.99 8.39
N ASP A 378 -18.24 13.67 7.27
CA ASP A 378 -18.18 15.12 7.15
C ASP A 378 -19.59 15.64 6.86
N SER A 379 -20.01 16.68 7.57
CA SER A 379 -21.38 17.22 7.48
C SER A 379 -21.78 17.75 6.09
N LYS A 380 -20.80 18.08 5.23
CA LYS A 380 -21.00 18.61 3.87
C LYS A 380 -20.57 17.63 2.79
N LYS A 381 -19.50 16.85 3.03
CA LYS A 381 -18.92 15.91 2.05
C LYS A 381 -19.39 14.46 2.23
N GLY A 382 -20.14 14.14 3.28
CA GLY A 382 -20.70 12.80 3.52
C GLY A 382 -19.71 11.81 4.15
N ASP A 383 -19.91 10.53 3.90
CA ASP A 383 -19.11 9.45 4.49
C ASP A 383 -17.73 9.36 3.82
N TYR A 384 -16.67 9.19 4.61
CA TYR A 384 -15.31 9.01 4.11
C TYR A 384 -14.47 8.04 4.94
N ALA A 385 -13.30 7.69 4.42
CA ALA A 385 -12.28 6.93 5.13
C ALA A 385 -10.90 7.49 4.75
N LEU A 386 -9.91 7.30 5.61
CA LEU A 386 -8.53 7.69 5.35
C LEU A 386 -7.61 6.48 5.55
N MET A 387 -6.56 6.34 4.75
CA MET A 387 -5.58 5.25 4.91
C MET A 387 -4.18 5.68 4.45
N VAL A 388 -3.17 5.28 5.21
CA VAL A 388 -1.75 5.43 4.87
C VAL A 388 -1.01 4.13 5.17
N ALA A 389 -0.15 3.70 4.25
CA ALA A 389 0.68 2.52 4.46
C ALA A 389 2.08 2.67 3.90
N ASP A 390 3.04 2.02 4.54
CA ASP A 390 4.43 1.97 4.10
C ASP A 390 5.01 0.56 4.27
N THR A 391 6.01 0.23 3.44
CA THR A 391 6.86 -0.95 3.64
C THR A 391 8.03 -0.57 4.56
N VAL A 392 8.15 -1.26 5.69
CA VAL A 392 9.04 -0.87 6.80
C VAL A 392 9.83 -2.07 7.31
N VAL A 393 11.15 -1.91 7.42
CA VAL A 393 12.06 -2.93 7.96
C VAL A 393 12.23 -2.74 9.47
N VAL A 394 12.14 -3.84 10.22
CA VAL A 394 12.47 -3.89 11.65
C VAL A 394 14.00 -3.76 11.80
N PRO A 395 14.49 -2.75 12.54
CA PRO A 395 15.91 -2.46 12.65
C PRO A 395 16.64 -3.46 13.55
N LYS A 396 17.98 -3.43 13.51
CA LYS A 396 18.82 -4.06 14.54
C LYS A 396 18.72 -3.27 15.85
N GLU A 397 19.13 -3.87 16.96
CA GLU A 397 19.11 -3.19 18.27
C GLU A 397 19.90 -1.87 18.22
N GLY A 398 19.29 -0.79 18.73
CA GLY A 398 19.87 0.57 18.71
C GLY A 398 19.63 1.38 17.43
N GLU A 399 19.18 0.77 16.34
CA GLU A 399 18.89 1.45 15.07
C GLU A 399 17.43 1.93 14.97
N SER A 400 17.15 2.81 14.00
CA SER A 400 15.79 3.29 13.68
C SER A 400 15.17 2.48 12.52
N PRO A 401 13.85 2.19 12.56
CA PRO A 401 13.15 1.47 11.48
C PRO A 401 13.29 2.18 10.13
N VAL A 402 13.54 1.41 9.07
CA VAL A 402 13.79 1.95 7.73
C VAL A 402 12.54 1.86 6.87
N VAL A 403 12.07 3.01 6.37
CA VAL A 403 10.84 3.13 5.56
C VAL A 403 11.20 3.08 4.07
N TYR A 404 11.03 1.92 3.44
CA TYR A 404 11.43 1.70 2.05
C TYR A 404 10.60 2.48 1.03
N THR A 405 9.37 2.85 1.40
CA THR A 405 8.42 3.63 0.58
C THR A 405 8.38 5.13 0.92
N GLN A 406 9.37 5.65 1.64
CA GLN A 406 9.43 7.06 2.08
C GLN A 406 9.35 8.09 0.92
N SER A 407 9.72 7.69 -0.30
CA SER A 407 9.65 8.53 -1.49
C SER A 407 8.21 8.87 -1.91
N CYS A 408 7.22 8.03 -1.53
CA CYS A 408 5.81 8.40 -1.58
C CYS A 408 5.53 9.39 -0.45
N LYS A 409 5.42 10.69 -0.74
CA LYS A 409 5.11 11.69 0.29
C LYS A 409 3.75 11.40 0.95
N LYS A 410 3.66 11.60 2.27
CA LYS A 410 2.44 11.48 3.09
C LYS A 410 2.19 12.69 4.00
N ALA A 411 3.00 13.74 3.88
CA ALA A 411 2.73 15.00 4.57
C ALA A 411 1.51 15.67 3.92
N PHE A 412 0.60 16.24 4.72
CA PHE A 412 -0.66 16.83 4.24
C PHE A 412 -0.45 17.79 3.04
N LYS A 413 0.55 18.67 3.13
CA LYS A 413 0.93 19.63 2.06
C LYS A 413 1.28 19.01 0.70
N SER A 414 1.54 17.71 0.63
CA SER A 414 1.91 16.97 -0.58
C SER A 414 0.84 15.97 -1.03
N ILE A 415 -0.31 15.92 -0.35
CA ILE A 415 -1.47 15.09 -0.73
C ILE A 415 -2.78 15.89 -0.78
N SER A 416 -2.78 17.13 -0.29
CA SER A 416 -3.93 18.02 -0.35
C SER A 416 -3.88 18.88 -1.61
N TYR A 417 -5.01 18.90 -2.31
CA TYR A 417 -5.25 19.68 -3.52
C TYR A 417 -6.43 20.60 -3.30
N LYS A 418 -6.42 21.76 -3.97
CA LYS A 418 -7.62 22.60 -4.11
C LYS A 418 -7.95 22.75 -5.57
N LEU A 419 -9.21 22.56 -5.92
CA LEU A 419 -9.73 22.91 -7.24
C LEU A 419 -9.98 24.41 -7.29
N GLN A 420 -9.35 25.12 -8.22
CA GLN A 420 -9.71 26.49 -8.52
C GLN A 420 -10.85 26.51 -9.54
N ASP A 421 -11.97 27.11 -9.18
CA ASP A 421 -12.97 27.59 -10.14
C ASP A 421 -12.52 28.97 -10.66
N GLU A 422 -12.47 29.16 -11.97
CA GLU A 422 -11.98 30.38 -12.66
C GLU A 422 -12.92 31.60 -12.51
N GLU A 423 -13.80 31.63 -11.51
CA GLU A 423 -14.78 32.72 -11.30
C GLU A 423 -14.35 33.73 -10.20
N GLN A 424 -13.08 33.71 -9.78
CA GLN A 424 -12.49 34.70 -8.87
C GLN A 424 -11.05 35.10 -9.27
N GLU A 425 -10.88 35.54 -10.51
CA GLU A 425 -9.82 36.47 -10.87
C GLU A 425 -10.45 37.86 -11.11
N ASP A 426 -10.73 38.57 -10.01
CA ASP A 426 -11.01 40.02 -10.03
C ASP A 426 -9.67 40.78 -10.22
N GLU A 427 -9.00 40.54 -11.35
CA GLU A 427 -7.95 41.41 -11.88
C GLU A 427 -8.46 42.04 -13.18
N GLU A 428 -8.24 43.34 -13.39
CA GLU A 428 -8.84 44.09 -14.50
C GLU A 428 -8.23 43.63 -15.84
N GLU A 429 -8.94 42.76 -16.59
CA GLU A 429 -8.52 42.27 -17.92
C GLU A 429 -8.35 43.43 -18.94
N ASP A 430 -7.19 43.49 -19.61
CA ASP A 430 -6.89 44.45 -20.68
C ASP A 430 -7.69 44.15 -21.97
N GLU A 431 -7.93 45.17 -22.82
CA GLU A 431 -8.76 45.03 -24.04
C GLU A 431 -8.26 43.97 -25.06
N ASP A 432 -6.97 43.62 -25.03
CA ASP A 432 -6.41 42.58 -25.92
C ASP A 432 -6.84 41.15 -25.52
N ASP A 433 -7.05 40.87 -24.22
CA ASP A 433 -7.49 39.54 -23.76
C ASP A 433 -8.97 39.29 -24.10
N LEU A 434 -9.80 40.34 -24.14
CA LEU A 434 -11.19 40.26 -24.61
C LEU A 434 -11.29 39.78 -26.07
N LEU A 435 -10.34 40.17 -26.92
CA LEU A 435 -10.28 39.75 -28.33
C LEU A 435 -9.84 38.29 -28.49
N ILE A 436 -8.94 37.80 -27.63
CA ILE A 436 -8.55 36.39 -27.57
C ILE A 436 -9.74 35.54 -27.08
N ARG A 437 -10.45 36.02 -26.06
CA ARG A 437 -11.64 35.39 -25.47
C ARG A 437 -12.79 35.22 -26.47
N GLU A 438 -13.03 36.18 -27.37
CA GLU A 438 -13.98 36.02 -28.48
C GLU A 438 -13.56 34.94 -29.49
N ALA A 439 -12.25 34.80 -29.77
CA ALA A 439 -11.73 33.77 -30.67
C ALA A 439 -11.86 32.36 -30.07
N GLU A 440 -11.56 32.20 -28.78
CA GLU A 440 -11.64 30.90 -28.10
C GLU A 440 -13.09 30.38 -27.99
N LEU A 441 -14.05 31.27 -27.73
CA LEU A 441 -15.48 30.96 -27.69
C LEU A 441 -16.02 30.33 -29.00
N GLN A 442 -15.40 30.60 -30.15
CA GLN A 442 -15.77 29.97 -31.42
C GLN A 442 -15.19 28.56 -31.63
N THR A 443 -14.17 28.16 -30.86
CA THR A 443 -13.48 26.86 -31.04
C THR A 443 -14.01 25.73 -30.16
N GLY A 444 -14.92 26.02 -29.23
CA GLY A 444 -15.60 25.02 -28.41
C GLY A 444 -14.71 24.37 -27.32
N SER A 445 -13.59 24.99 -26.97
CA SER A 445 -12.75 24.55 -25.86
C SER A 445 -13.50 24.64 -24.53
N ARG A 446 -13.53 23.56 -23.76
CA ARG A 446 -14.08 23.58 -22.39
C ARG A 446 -13.01 24.10 -21.42
N ARG A 447 -13.40 25.05 -20.56
CA ARG A 447 -12.59 25.57 -19.45
C ARG A 447 -11.98 24.45 -18.62
N SER A 448 -10.72 24.62 -18.22
CA SER A 448 -9.97 23.65 -17.41
C SER A 448 -9.96 24.13 -15.98
N ARG A 449 -10.37 23.28 -15.03
CA ARG A 449 -10.03 23.56 -13.63
C ARG A 449 -8.54 23.30 -13.45
N HIS A 450 -7.92 24.01 -12.53
CA HIS A 450 -6.53 23.79 -12.15
C HIS A 450 -6.46 23.35 -10.70
N ALA A 451 -6.14 22.07 -10.47
CA ALA A 451 -5.84 21.51 -9.16
C ALA A 451 -4.41 21.90 -8.78
N LYS A 452 -4.26 22.75 -7.77
CA LYS A 452 -2.95 23.09 -7.22
C LYS A 452 -2.76 22.36 -5.89
N SER A 453 -1.59 21.74 -5.70
CA SER A 453 -1.25 21.16 -4.40
C SER A 453 -1.10 22.27 -3.35
N ALA A 454 -1.36 21.95 -2.09
CA ALA A 454 -1.13 22.88 -1.00
C ALA A 454 0.34 23.38 -0.93
N SER A 455 1.31 22.62 -1.44
CA SER A 455 2.70 23.06 -1.56
C SER A 455 2.95 24.12 -2.64
N GLU A 456 2.21 24.10 -3.75
CA GLU A 456 2.32 25.11 -4.81
C GLU A 456 1.58 26.40 -4.44
N ILE A 457 0.42 26.27 -3.77
CA ILE A 457 -0.36 27.41 -3.27
C ILE A 457 0.45 28.24 -2.25
N ALA A 458 1.26 27.59 -1.43
CA ALA A 458 2.09 28.22 -0.41
C ALA A 458 3.18 29.16 -0.98
N GLY A 459 3.66 28.90 -2.20
CA GLY A 459 4.72 29.68 -2.84
C GLY A 459 6.11 29.56 -2.19
N THR A 460 7.11 30.14 -2.86
CA THR A 460 8.46 30.33 -2.32
C THR A 460 8.53 31.53 -1.36
N THR A 461 9.57 31.60 -0.54
CA THR A 461 9.74 32.68 0.45
C THR A 461 9.77 34.08 -0.20
N GLU A 462 10.36 34.21 -1.40
CA GLU A 462 10.34 35.47 -2.17
C GLU A 462 8.95 35.83 -2.71
N GLU A 463 8.16 34.84 -3.13
CA GLU A 463 6.79 35.08 -3.62
C GLU A 463 5.84 35.47 -2.48
N ILE A 464 6.00 34.88 -1.29
CA ILE A 464 5.33 35.30 -0.07
C ILE A 464 5.70 36.75 0.27
N GLU A 465 6.98 37.11 0.18
CA GLU A 465 7.45 38.48 0.48
C GLU A 465 6.97 39.51 -0.55
N LYS A 466 6.93 39.14 -1.85
CA LYS A 466 6.33 39.96 -2.92
C LYS A 466 4.83 40.17 -2.71
N ARG A 467 4.06 39.09 -2.44
CA ARG A 467 2.63 39.18 -2.12
C ARG A 467 2.37 40.08 -0.90
N LYS A 468 3.20 39.97 0.14
CA LYS A 468 3.11 40.83 1.32
C LYS A 468 3.37 42.31 0.98
N LYS A 469 4.44 42.63 0.26
CA LYS A 469 4.74 44.00 -0.19
C LYS A 469 3.64 44.58 -1.09
N HIS A 470 3.06 43.76 -1.96
CA HIS A 470 1.95 44.17 -2.82
C HIS A 470 0.67 44.46 -2.01
N GLN A 471 0.33 43.63 -1.01
CA GLN A 471 -0.79 43.91 -0.10
C GLN A 471 -0.55 45.14 0.78
N GLU A 472 0.69 45.38 1.24
CA GLU A 472 1.07 46.61 1.95
C GLU A 472 0.92 47.86 1.06
N GLU A 473 1.26 47.76 -0.22
CA GLU A 473 1.07 48.84 -1.20
C GLU A 473 -0.40 49.09 -1.55
N LEU A 474 -1.20 48.04 -1.74
CA LEU A 474 -2.65 48.14 -1.93
C LEU A 474 -3.33 48.79 -0.72
N ALA A 475 -2.94 48.41 0.50
CA ALA A 475 -3.42 49.05 1.72
C ALA A 475 -3.02 50.54 1.81
N ARG A 476 -1.80 50.91 1.36
CA ARG A 476 -1.39 52.31 1.25
C ARG A 476 -2.26 53.07 0.24
N ARG A 477 -2.52 52.49 -0.94
CA ARG A 477 -3.31 53.09 -2.01
C ARG A 477 -4.77 53.29 -1.60
N MET A 478 -5.42 52.30 -0.97
CA MET A 478 -6.75 52.46 -0.37
C MET A 478 -6.79 53.54 0.71
N LEU A 479 -5.73 53.70 1.51
CA LEU A 479 -5.64 54.75 2.54
C LEU A 479 -5.49 56.15 1.91
N GLU A 480 -4.76 56.26 0.80
CA GLU A 480 -4.60 57.50 0.03
C GLU A 480 -5.89 57.89 -0.70
N GLU A 481 -6.58 56.94 -1.33
CA GLU A 481 -7.90 57.15 -1.95
C GLU A 481 -8.97 57.48 -0.91
N GLY A 482 -8.95 56.82 0.26
CA GLY A 482 -9.81 57.16 1.39
C GLY A 482 -9.57 58.58 1.91
N LYS A 483 -8.31 59.04 1.93
CA LYS A 483 -7.96 60.44 2.26
C LYS A 483 -8.39 61.42 1.18
N ALA A 484 -8.27 61.07 -0.10
CA ALA A 484 -8.76 61.90 -1.21
C ALA A 484 -10.29 62.09 -1.13
N ARG A 485 -11.05 61.00 -0.95
CA ARG A 485 -12.51 61.04 -0.75
C ARG A 485 -12.93 61.85 0.48
N LEU A 486 -12.12 61.87 1.55
CA LEU A 486 -12.32 62.73 2.72
C LEU A 486 -11.87 64.19 2.52
N GLY A 487 -10.99 64.46 1.56
CA GLY A 487 -10.58 65.80 1.13
C GLY A 487 -11.68 66.50 0.32
N ASP A 488 -12.24 65.80 -0.67
CA ASP A 488 -13.31 66.32 -1.53
C ASP A 488 -14.62 66.59 -0.78
N ALA A 489 -14.81 65.95 0.38
CA ALA A 489 -15.93 66.23 1.28
C ALA A 489 -15.87 67.60 1.99
N LYS A 490 -14.85 68.44 1.74
CA LYS A 490 -14.66 69.77 2.38
C LYS A 490 -14.75 70.97 1.43
N SER A 491 -15.64 70.93 0.43
CA SER A 491 -16.00 72.16 -0.32
C SER A 491 -17.45 72.22 -0.80
N THR A 492 -18.41 72.37 0.11
CA THR A 492 -19.71 73.01 -0.19
C THR A 492 -20.21 73.83 1.01
N ASP A 493 -20.50 75.12 0.76
CA ASP A 493 -20.94 76.11 1.75
C ASP A 493 -22.44 75.97 2.09
N PRO A 494 -22.83 75.85 3.37
CA PRO A 494 -24.22 75.63 3.77
C PRO A 494 -25.06 76.92 3.81
N SER A 495 -25.53 77.43 2.66
CA SER A 495 -26.66 78.37 2.67
C SER A 495 -27.62 78.29 1.46
N LYS A 496 -28.93 78.45 1.75
CA LYS A 496 -30.06 78.69 0.83
C LYS A 496 -30.47 77.55 -0.14
N LYS A 497 -31.41 76.69 0.31
CA LYS A 497 -32.86 76.86 0.04
C LYS A 497 -33.71 75.72 0.63
N ALA A 498 -34.73 76.07 1.39
CA ALA A 498 -35.84 75.16 1.72
C ALA A 498 -36.81 75.05 0.54
N GLY A 499 -37.39 73.87 0.28
CA GLY A 499 -38.23 73.68 -0.91
C GLY A 499 -38.91 72.32 -1.10
N LYS A 500 -39.76 71.90 -0.15
CA LYS A 500 -40.98 71.07 -0.35
C LYS A 500 -40.93 69.73 -1.14
N VAL A 501 -41.41 68.67 -0.46
CA VAL A 501 -42.49 67.72 -0.92
C VAL A 501 -42.08 66.66 -1.95
N CYS A 502 -42.46 65.36 -1.92
CA CYS A 502 -43.40 64.53 -1.14
C CYS A 502 -42.75 63.11 -0.91
N LYS A 503 -43.06 62.32 0.14
CA LYS A 503 -44.05 61.19 0.19
C LYS A 503 -43.98 60.20 -0.99
N ASP A 504 -44.25 58.89 -0.88
CA ASP A 504 -44.53 57.91 0.19
C ASP A 504 -44.35 56.51 -0.50
N TRP A 505 -44.32 55.29 0.10
CA TRP A 505 -44.64 54.79 1.43
C TRP A 505 -43.93 53.43 1.70
N THR A 506 -44.12 52.83 2.88
CA THR A 506 -43.66 51.46 3.24
C THR A 506 -44.77 50.38 3.17
N SER A 507 -44.39 49.14 2.82
CA SER A 507 -44.95 47.86 3.30
C SER A 507 -46.45 47.49 3.18
N LYS A 508 -46.72 46.29 2.64
CA LYS A 508 -47.76 45.27 3.00
C LYS A 508 -47.55 44.11 2.02
N LYS A 509 -47.43 42.82 2.36
CA LYS A 509 -48.08 41.92 3.34
C LYS A 509 -49.59 41.69 3.11
N SER A 510 -49.85 40.58 2.40
CA SER A 510 -50.97 39.61 2.49
C SER A 510 -52.41 40.05 2.16
N ARG A 511 -52.99 39.44 1.11
CA ARG A 511 -53.97 38.32 1.14
C ARG A 511 -54.79 38.27 -0.16
N THR A 512 -54.86 37.09 -0.77
CA THR A 512 -56.07 36.25 -0.72
C THR A 512 -55.65 34.79 -0.57
#